data_AF-A0A1G3ZIN2-F1
#
_entry.id   AF-A0A1G3ZIN2-F1
#
_cell.length_a   1.000
_cell.length_b   1.000
_cell.length_c   1.000
_cell.angle_alpha   90.00
_cell.angle_beta   90.00
_cell.angle_gamma   90.00
#
_symmetry.space_group_name_H-M   'P 1'
#
loop_
_entity.id
_entity.type
_entity.pdbx_description
1 polymer ?
#
loop_
_entity_poly.entity_id
_entity_poly.type
_entity_poly.pdbx_seq_one_letter_code
_entity_poly.pdbx_strand_id
1 'polypeptide(L)'
;MDSKQNCVAAQIEKHKQMLSNGVREISLTDMLTSEVCQQILSECREFRDRIYTPLKTIFTFIKQVLNPDKSCKRAVTGVVVERLVLNGETISANTGPYCKARKRIPEEAVQDLVKVTGKMTSEKTLTPWRAYGRELKVFDGSTAKMSDTAANQSEYPQVKNQKKGIGFPIIRFVVVMSLTVGTILNYAMSAYSGKGTGESSLLRSIFNCIKKDDIVLGDRYFPNFFTI
;
A
#
# COMPACT_ATOMS: atom_id res chain seq x y z
N MET A 1 28.83 -9.61 4.64
CA MET A 1 27.59 -8.91 4.21
C MET A 1 26.34 -9.67 4.62
N ASP A 2 26.36 -11.01 4.67
CA ASP A 2 25.18 -11.84 5.00
C ASP A 2 24.61 -11.67 6.42
N SER A 3 25.44 -11.41 7.43
CA SER A 3 24.96 -11.26 8.82
C SER A 3 24.00 -10.07 9.03
N LYS A 4 24.27 -8.92 8.37
CA LYS A 4 23.39 -7.74 8.46
C LYS A 4 22.08 -7.94 7.69
N GLN A 5 22.14 -8.56 6.50
CA GLN A 5 20.92 -8.91 5.74
C GLN A 5 20.03 -9.91 6.50
N ASN A 6 20.62 -10.90 7.15
CA ASN A 6 19.88 -11.88 7.97
C ASN A 6 19.22 -11.23 9.20
N CYS A 7 19.91 -10.27 9.84
CA CYS A 7 19.34 -9.51 10.95
C CYS A 7 18.14 -8.66 10.51
N VAL A 8 18.25 -7.95 9.38
CA VAL A 8 17.15 -7.14 8.82
C VAL A 8 15.97 -8.02 8.42
N ALA A 9 16.22 -9.16 7.77
CA ALA A 9 15.17 -10.11 7.40
C ALA A 9 14.43 -10.65 8.62
N ALA A 10 15.15 -11.03 9.68
CA ALA A 10 14.57 -11.47 10.94
C ALA A 10 13.75 -10.37 11.62
N GLN A 11 14.24 -9.12 11.58
CA GLN A 11 13.51 -7.97 12.12
C GLN A 11 12.22 -7.71 11.33
N ILE A 12 12.25 -7.77 9.99
CA ILE A 12 11.05 -7.62 9.15
C ILE A 12 10.04 -8.72 9.49
N GLU A 13 10.49 -9.97 9.61
CA GLU A 13 9.60 -11.09 9.93
C GLU A 13 8.97 -10.93 11.32
N LYS A 14 9.73 -10.48 12.31
CA LYS A 14 9.22 -10.14 13.64
C LYS A 14 8.13 -9.06 13.58
N HIS A 15 8.34 -7.98 12.80
CA HIS A 15 7.33 -6.92 12.66
C HIS A 15 6.08 -7.42 11.93
N LYS A 16 6.22 -8.25 10.89
CA LYS A 16 5.09 -8.88 10.21
C LYS A 16 4.27 -9.73 11.18
N GLN A 17 4.94 -10.54 12.00
CA GLN A 17 4.29 -11.37 13.02
C GLN A 17 3.57 -10.52 14.07
N MET A 18 4.18 -9.41 14.51
CA MET A 18 3.53 -8.48 15.44
C MET A 18 2.26 -7.84 14.85
N LEU A 19 2.29 -7.47 13.57
CA LEU A 19 1.12 -6.94 12.86
C LEU A 19 0.05 -8.01 12.60
N SER A 20 0.44 -9.27 12.38
CA SER A 20 -0.51 -10.37 12.13
C SER A 20 -1.15 -10.95 13.38
N ASN A 21 -0.45 -10.92 14.52
CA ASN A 21 -0.87 -11.59 15.76
C ASN A 21 -1.79 -10.74 16.64
N GLY A 22 -2.24 -9.57 16.17
CA GLY A 22 -3.27 -8.78 16.85
C GLY A 22 -2.87 -8.13 18.18
N VAL A 23 -1.66 -8.36 18.70
CA VAL A 23 -1.19 -7.78 19.99
C VAL A 23 -1.14 -6.23 19.93
N ARG A 24 -1.15 -5.64 18.72
CA ARG A 24 -1.33 -4.20 18.45
C ARG A 24 -2.37 -3.92 17.36
N GLU A 25 -3.40 -4.77 17.23
CA GLU A 25 -4.49 -4.57 16.25
C GLU A 25 -5.17 -3.20 16.38
N ILE A 26 -5.07 -2.62 17.57
CA ILE A 26 -5.55 -1.29 17.95
C ILE A 26 -5.00 -0.23 16.96
N SER A 27 -3.73 -0.25 16.54
CA SER A 27 -3.22 0.86 15.70
C SER A 27 -3.70 0.86 14.25
N LEU A 28 -3.81 -0.30 13.59
CA LEU A 28 -4.29 -0.35 12.20
C LEU A 28 -5.81 -0.22 12.15
N THR A 29 -6.50 -0.86 13.10
CA THR A 29 -7.95 -0.78 13.26
C THR A 29 -8.35 0.67 13.47
N ASP A 30 -7.79 1.33 14.48
CA ASP A 30 -8.08 2.74 14.80
C ASP A 30 -7.75 3.70 13.64
N MET A 31 -6.69 3.41 12.88
CA MET A 31 -6.30 4.28 11.76
C MET A 31 -7.28 4.17 10.59
N LEU A 32 -7.72 2.97 10.21
CA LEU A 32 -8.68 2.79 9.12
C LEU A 32 -10.14 2.96 9.55
N THR A 33 -10.45 2.89 10.85
CA THR A 33 -11.77 3.24 11.40
C THR A 33 -11.92 4.74 11.66
N SER A 34 -10.86 5.53 11.51
CA SER A 34 -10.96 7.00 11.60
C SER A 34 -12.05 7.53 10.67
N GLU A 35 -12.72 8.61 11.10
CA GLU A 35 -13.85 9.24 10.40
C GLU A 35 -13.50 9.55 8.94
N VAL A 36 -12.28 10.04 8.68
CA VAL A 36 -11.79 10.36 7.34
C VAL A 36 -11.67 9.11 6.46
N CYS A 37 -11.13 8.00 6.99
CA CYS A 37 -11.04 6.75 6.25
C CYS A 37 -12.41 6.14 5.96
N GLN A 38 -13.36 6.25 6.90
CA GLN A 38 -14.73 5.80 6.68
C GLN A 38 -15.44 6.64 5.62
N GLN A 39 -15.22 7.96 5.62
CA GLN A 39 -15.76 8.86 4.62
C GLN A 39 -15.27 8.52 3.21
N ILE A 40 -13.96 8.26 3.03
CA ILE A 40 -13.42 7.81 1.74
C ILE A 40 -14.11 6.52 1.28
N LEU A 41 -14.30 5.57 2.20
CA LEU A 41 -14.93 4.30 1.88
C LEU A 41 -16.44 4.42 1.59
N SER A 42 -17.16 5.34 2.21
CA SER A 42 -18.59 5.55 1.96
C SER A 42 -18.85 6.34 0.68
N GLU A 43 -17.99 7.31 0.37
CA GLU A 43 -18.15 8.19 -0.81
C GLU A 43 -17.65 7.53 -2.10
N CYS A 44 -16.70 6.58 -2.02
CA CYS A 44 -16.14 5.97 -3.23
C CYS A 44 -17.15 5.16 -4.04
N ARG A 45 -18.16 4.56 -3.39
CA ARG A 45 -19.22 3.75 -4.02
C ARG A 45 -20.28 3.31 -3.00
N GLU A 46 -21.49 3.03 -3.47
CA GLU A 46 -22.48 2.28 -2.70
C GLU A 46 -22.08 0.81 -2.47
N PHE A 47 -21.93 0.43 -1.20
CA PHE A 47 -21.69 -0.95 -0.79
C PHE A 47 -22.95 -1.56 -0.14
N ARG A 48 -23.21 -2.82 -0.45
CA ARG A 48 -24.23 -3.59 0.26
C ARG A 48 -23.71 -3.99 1.62
N ASP A 49 -24.56 -3.89 2.64
CA ASP A 49 -24.22 -4.43 3.95
C ASP A 49 -24.13 -5.97 3.90
N ARG A 50 -22.93 -6.46 4.21
CA ARG A 50 -22.48 -7.85 4.05
C ARG A 50 -21.32 -8.08 5.02
N ILE A 51 -21.01 -9.35 5.30
CA ILE A 51 -19.89 -9.76 6.15
C ILE A 51 -18.56 -9.11 5.74
N TYR A 52 -18.29 -9.05 4.43
CA TYR A 52 -17.12 -8.39 3.87
C TYR A 52 -17.47 -6.94 3.51
N THR A 53 -17.54 -6.07 4.52
CA THR A 53 -17.61 -4.62 4.33
C THR A 53 -16.30 -4.11 3.68
N PRO A 54 -16.26 -2.88 3.12
CA PRO A 54 -15.03 -2.33 2.54
C PRO A 54 -13.86 -2.35 3.52
N LEU A 55 -14.10 -1.84 4.73
CA LEU A 55 -13.11 -1.81 5.80
C LEU A 55 -12.62 -3.22 6.15
N LYS A 56 -13.54 -4.16 6.39
CA LYS A 56 -13.20 -5.55 6.69
C LYS A 56 -12.40 -6.20 5.57
N THR A 57 -12.73 -5.90 4.32
CA THR A 57 -12.05 -6.43 3.14
C THR A 57 -10.61 -5.92 3.06
N ILE A 58 -10.37 -4.63 3.31
CA ILE A 58 -9.03 -4.05 3.35
C ILE A 58 -8.20 -4.68 4.46
N PHE A 59 -8.74 -4.78 5.68
CA PHE A 59 -8.06 -5.47 6.78
C PHE A 59 -7.70 -6.90 6.45
N THR A 60 -8.67 -7.65 5.90
CA THR A 60 -8.46 -9.04 5.51
C THR A 60 -7.38 -9.15 4.44
N PHE A 61 -7.32 -8.20 3.51
CA PHE A 61 -6.29 -8.16 2.46
C PHE A 61 -4.90 -7.82 3.00
N ILE A 62 -4.78 -6.85 3.91
CA ILE A 62 -3.51 -6.54 4.58
C ILE A 62 -3.01 -7.77 5.35
N LYS A 63 -3.89 -8.40 6.15
CA LYS A 63 -3.58 -9.65 6.86
C LYS A 63 -3.18 -10.77 5.90
N GLN A 64 -3.84 -10.89 4.75
CA GLN A 64 -3.49 -11.86 3.71
C GLN A 64 -2.07 -11.62 3.18
N VAL A 65 -1.72 -10.38 2.82
CA VAL A 65 -0.40 -10.05 2.24
C VAL A 65 0.74 -10.25 3.25
N LEU A 66 0.49 -9.96 4.52
CA LEU A 66 1.44 -10.14 5.61
C LEU A 66 1.61 -11.61 6.02
N ASN A 67 0.60 -12.45 5.78
CA ASN A 67 0.66 -13.87 6.14
C ASN A 67 1.62 -14.65 5.20
N PRO A 68 2.45 -15.58 5.70
CA PRO A 68 3.34 -16.39 4.85
C PRO A 68 2.64 -17.20 3.76
N ASP A 69 1.45 -17.75 4.02
CA ASP A 69 0.68 -18.54 3.05
C ASP A 69 0.07 -17.66 1.94
N LYS A 70 -0.26 -16.40 2.25
CA LYS A 70 -0.90 -15.42 1.33
C LYS A 70 -2.17 -15.90 0.63
N SER A 71 -2.68 -17.10 0.95
CA SER A 71 -3.83 -17.70 0.28
C SER A 71 -5.13 -17.01 0.67
N CYS A 72 -6.08 -16.93 -0.26
CA CYS A 72 -7.43 -16.45 0.06
C CYS A 72 -8.11 -17.37 1.08
N LYS A 73 -7.81 -18.68 1.06
CA LYS A 73 -8.36 -19.65 2.01
C LYS A 73 -7.95 -19.28 3.43
N ARG A 74 -6.66 -19.03 3.67
CA ARG A 74 -6.16 -18.62 4.99
C ARG A 74 -6.75 -17.30 5.46
N ALA A 75 -6.86 -16.31 4.56
CA ALA A 75 -7.48 -15.03 4.86
C ALA A 75 -8.94 -15.19 5.32
N VAL A 76 -9.74 -15.98 4.59
CA VAL A 76 -11.13 -16.25 4.94
C VAL A 76 -11.25 -17.08 6.22
N THR A 77 -10.38 -18.07 6.44
CA THR A 77 -10.34 -18.80 7.70
C THR A 77 -10.11 -17.86 8.89
N GLY A 78 -9.23 -16.86 8.74
CA GLY A 78 -9.04 -15.83 9.77
C GLY A 78 -10.34 -15.08 10.11
N VAL A 79 -11.11 -14.69 9.09
CA VAL A 79 -12.41 -14.01 9.28
C VAL A 79 -13.45 -14.92 9.91
N VAL A 80 -13.48 -16.20 9.55
CA VAL A 80 -14.37 -17.20 10.16
C VAL A 80 -14.08 -17.34 11.65
N VAL A 81 -12.80 -17.49 12.02
CA VAL A 81 -12.38 -17.62 13.42
C VAL A 81 -12.71 -16.35 14.21
N GLU A 82 -12.39 -15.18 13.66
CA GLU A 82 -12.68 -13.89 14.31
C GLU A 82 -14.18 -13.73 14.60
N ARG A 83 -15.05 -14.12 13.65
CA ARG A 83 -16.51 -14.03 13.84
C ARG A 83 -17.05 -15.05 14.82
N LEU A 84 -16.50 -16.26 14.85
CA LEU A 84 -16.85 -17.26 15.85
C LEU A 84 -16.50 -16.78 17.26
N VAL A 85 -15.34 -16.15 17.43
CA VAL A 85 -14.89 -15.62 18.73
C VAL A 85 -15.71 -14.42 19.18
N LEU A 86 -15.99 -13.46 18.29
CA LEU A 86 -16.69 -12.22 18.64
C LEU A 86 -18.22 -12.36 18.75
N ASN A 87 -18.83 -13.16 17.86
CA ASN A 87 -20.29 -13.21 17.71
C ASN A 87 -20.89 -14.59 18.00
N GLY A 88 -20.08 -15.62 18.25
CA GLY A 88 -20.55 -17.00 18.44
C GLY A 88 -21.08 -17.67 17.16
N GLU A 89 -21.01 -16.99 16.01
CA GLU A 89 -21.55 -17.45 14.74
C GLU A 89 -20.44 -17.78 13.74
N THR A 90 -20.64 -18.86 12.99
CA THR A 90 -19.76 -19.26 11.87
C THR A 90 -20.30 -18.72 10.54
N ILE A 91 -19.39 -18.51 9.58
CA ILE A 91 -19.69 -18.14 8.20
C ILE A 91 -19.08 -19.17 7.24
N SER A 92 -19.56 -19.20 6.01
CA SER A 92 -18.98 -20.06 4.97
C SER A 92 -17.50 -19.73 4.74
N ALA A 93 -16.66 -20.77 4.67
CA ALA A 93 -15.24 -20.66 4.32
C ALA A 93 -15.00 -20.48 2.80
N ASN A 94 -16.05 -20.27 2.01
CA ASN A 94 -15.94 -20.01 0.57
C ASN A 94 -15.18 -18.69 0.33
N THR A 95 -14.15 -18.73 -0.52
CA THR A 95 -13.33 -17.55 -0.85
C THR A 95 -13.97 -16.60 -1.86
N GLY A 96 -14.98 -17.07 -2.59
CA GLY A 96 -15.68 -16.31 -3.64
C GLY A 96 -16.22 -14.95 -3.17
N PRO A 97 -16.98 -14.88 -2.05
CA PRO A 97 -17.46 -13.61 -1.50
C PRO A 97 -16.34 -12.61 -1.17
N TYR A 98 -15.26 -13.07 -0.54
CA TYR A 98 -14.10 -12.23 -0.23
C TYR A 98 -13.41 -11.71 -1.50
N CYS A 99 -13.15 -12.59 -2.48
CA CYS A 99 -12.57 -12.20 -3.76
C CYS A 99 -13.43 -11.18 -4.52
N LYS A 100 -14.77 -11.35 -4.48
CA LYS A 100 -15.72 -10.39 -5.07
C LYS A 100 -15.72 -9.06 -4.34
N ALA A 101 -15.63 -9.05 -3.01
CA ALA A 101 -15.54 -7.83 -2.21
C ALA A 101 -14.25 -7.06 -2.53
N ARG A 102 -13.11 -7.73 -2.61
CA ARG A 102 -11.82 -7.10 -2.97
C ARG A 102 -11.86 -6.42 -4.33
N LYS A 103 -12.49 -7.05 -5.34
CA LYS A 103 -12.66 -6.49 -6.69
C LYS A 103 -13.59 -5.27 -6.76
N ARG A 104 -14.37 -4.99 -5.72
CA ARG A 104 -15.32 -3.86 -5.70
C ARG A 104 -14.71 -2.58 -5.14
N ILE A 105 -13.57 -2.67 -4.44
CA ILE A 105 -12.88 -1.50 -3.89
C ILE A 105 -12.22 -0.77 -5.06
N PRO A 106 -12.58 0.49 -5.34
CA PRO A 106 -11.94 1.29 -6.37
C PRO A 106 -10.46 1.54 -6.06
N GLU A 107 -9.63 1.68 -7.09
CA GLU A 107 -8.21 1.95 -6.90
C GLU A 107 -7.98 3.33 -6.28
N GLU A 108 -8.78 4.31 -6.70
CA GLU A 108 -8.73 5.69 -6.20
C GLU A 108 -8.98 5.74 -4.69
N ALA A 109 -9.92 4.94 -4.18
CA ALA A 109 -10.18 4.84 -2.76
C ALA A 109 -8.96 4.31 -1.99
N VAL A 110 -8.21 3.35 -2.56
CA VAL A 110 -6.97 2.84 -1.97
C VAL A 110 -5.89 3.92 -2.00
N GLN A 111 -5.75 4.65 -3.11
CA GLN A 111 -4.80 5.77 -3.23
C GLN A 111 -5.06 6.83 -2.15
N ASP A 112 -6.31 7.20 -1.93
CA ASP A 112 -6.68 8.23 -0.97
C ASP A 112 -6.53 7.76 0.48
N LEU A 113 -6.85 6.50 0.78
CA LEU A 113 -6.57 5.90 2.07
C LEU A 113 -5.06 5.92 2.38
N VAL A 114 -4.20 5.60 1.43
CA VAL A 114 -2.74 5.67 1.63
C VAL A 114 -2.30 7.10 1.96
N LYS A 115 -2.75 8.10 1.20
CA LYS A 115 -2.40 9.51 1.44
C LYS A 115 -2.87 9.98 2.82
N VAL A 116 -4.11 9.69 3.18
CA VAL A 116 -4.72 10.12 4.44
C VAL A 116 -4.06 9.43 5.63
N THR A 117 -3.89 8.11 5.59
CA THR A 117 -3.25 7.35 6.67
C THR A 117 -1.78 7.75 6.87
N GLY A 118 -1.05 7.98 5.78
CA GLY A 118 0.32 8.47 5.83
C GLY A 118 0.43 9.84 6.46
N LYS A 119 -0.41 10.79 6.00
CA LYS A 119 -0.43 12.16 6.51
C LYS A 119 -0.83 12.23 7.98
N MET A 120 -1.91 11.54 8.38
CA MET A 120 -2.36 11.51 9.78
C MET A 120 -1.26 11.00 10.73
N THR A 121 -0.47 10.03 10.29
CA THR A 121 0.63 9.49 11.10
C THR A 121 1.79 10.49 11.19
N SER A 122 2.17 11.11 10.07
CA SER A 122 3.23 12.13 10.03
C SER A 122 2.86 13.38 10.84
N GLU A 123 1.60 13.79 10.86
CA GLU A 123 1.12 14.95 11.63
C GLU A 123 1.08 14.69 13.15
N LYS A 124 0.81 13.46 13.57
CA LYS A 124 0.83 13.05 14.99
C LYS A 124 2.25 12.85 15.56
N THR A 125 3.28 13.01 14.72
CA THR A 125 4.67 12.83 15.13
C THR A 125 5.11 13.87 16.15
N LEU A 126 5.77 13.41 17.22
CA LEU A 126 6.37 14.29 18.22
C LEU A 126 7.60 15.02 17.65
N THR A 127 7.73 16.31 17.96
CA THR A 127 8.84 17.16 17.49
C THR A 127 10.24 16.56 17.65
N PRO A 128 10.60 15.85 18.75
CA PRO A 128 11.94 15.26 18.90
C PRO A 128 12.31 14.22 17.85
N TRP A 129 11.33 13.63 17.15
CA TRP A 129 11.57 12.64 16.10
C TRP A 129 11.89 13.31 14.75
N ARG A 130 11.63 14.61 14.62
CA ARG A 130 11.93 15.38 13.41
C ARG A 130 13.39 15.80 13.40
N ALA A 131 14.11 15.40 12.35
CA ALA A 131 15.50 15.78 12.16
C ALA A 131 15.60 17.30 12.00
N TYR A 132 16.31 17.97 12.91
CA TYR A 132 16.40 19.44 12.96
C TYR A 132 15.04 20.15 13.04
N GLY A 133 14.03 19.50 13.62
CA GLY A 133 12.65 20.02 13.65
C GLY A 133 11.92 19.97 12.30
N ARG A 134 12.52 19.35 11.27
CA ARG A 134 12.01 19.26 9.90
C ARG A 134 11.55 17.84 9.59
N GLU A 135 10.58 17.71 8.68
CA GLU A 135 10.15 16.41 8.21
C GLU A 135 11.20 15.82 7.27
N LEU A 136 11.59 14.57 7.51
CA LEU A 136 12.51 13.84 6.66
C LEU A 136 11.70 12.94 5.72
N LYS A 137 11.80 13.18 4.41
CA LYS A 137 11.10 12.42 3.38
C LYS A 137 12.11 11.70 2.50
N VAL A 138 11.80 10.47 2.15
CA VAL A 138 12.55 9.69 1.17
C VAL A 138 11.64 9.40 -0.02
N PHE A 139 12.18 9.47 -1.22
CA PHE A 139 11.51 8.96 -2.41
C PHE A 139 12.37 7.95 -3.14
N ASP A 140 11.70 6.93 -3.68
CA ASP A 140 12.32 5.87 -4.44
C ASP A 140 11.34 5.30 -5.46
N GLY A 141 11.88 4.77 -6.55
CA GLY A 141 11.16 4.13 -7.63
C GLY A 141 11.31 2.62 -7.58
N SER A 142 10.27 1.90 -8.00
CA SER A 142 10.37 0.46 -8.19
C SER A 142 9.41 -0.04 -9.26
N THR A 143 9.42 -1.34 -9.51
CA THR A 143 8.57 -1.98 -10.52
C THR A 143 7.92 -3.24 -9.97
N ALA A 144 6.73 -3.55 -10.45
CA ALA A 144 6.04 -4.80 -10.15
C ALA A 144 5.50 -5.44 -11.43
N LYS A 145 5.32 -6.76 -11.39
CA LYS A 145 4.65 -7.52 -12.45
C LYS A 145 3.16 -7.58 -12.15
N MET A 146 2.35 -7.36 -13.18
CA MET A 146 0.90 -7.45 -13.12
C MET A 146 0.41 -8.76 -13.73
N SER A 147 -0.83 -9.16 -13.40
CA SER A 147 -1.46 -10.29 -14.09
C SER A 147 -1.60 -10.00 -15.59
N ASP A 148 -1.36 -11.01 -16.42
CA ASP A 148 -1.54 -10.90 -17.86
C ASP A 148 -3.02 -10.91 -18.23
N THR A 149 -3.62 -9.71 -18.30
CA THR A 149 -5.01 -9.50 -18.69
C THR A 149 -5.07 -8.46 -19.79
N ALA A 150 -6.10 -8.51 -20.65
CA ALA A 150 -6.26 -7.54 -21.74
C ALA A 150 -6.29 -6.09 -21.24
N ALA A 151 -6.95 -5.83 -20.10
CA ALA A 151 -6.98 -4.51 -19.47
C ALA A 151 -5.57 -4.05 -19.07
N ASN A 152 -4.82 -4.89 -18.34
CA ASN A 152 -3.47 -4.56 -17.91
C ASN A 152 -2.50 -4.41 -19.10
N GLN A 153 -2.63 -5.23 -20.15
CA GLN A 153 -1.79 -5.12 -21.35
C GLN A 153 -2.07 -3.82 -22.13
N SER A 154 -3.31 -3.32 -22.08
CA SER A 154 -3.67 -2.05 -22.71
C SER A 154 -3.07 -0.85 -21.98
N GLU A 155 -3.05 -0.89 -20.65
CA GLU A 155 -2.58 0.23 -19.81
C GLU A 155 -1.07 0.18 -19.54
N TYR A 156 -0.51 -1.03 -19.39
CA TYR A 156 0.90 -1.31 -19.08
C TYR A 156 1.53 -2.14 -20.22
N PRO A 157 1.74 -1.55 -21.41
CA PRO A 157 2.18 -2.30 -22.58
C PRO A 157 3.56 -2.95 -22.39
N GLN A 158 3.74 -4.09 -23.05
CA GLN A 158 5.00 -4.84 -23.05
C GLN A 158 6.17 -3.98 -23.55
N VAL A 159 7.35 -4.23 -22.98
CA VAL A 159 8.59 -3.58 -23.43
C VAL A 159 8.91 -3.98 -24.86
N LYS A 160 9.46 -3.04 -25.66
CA LYS A 160 9.76 -3.25 -27.08
C LYS A 160 10.67 -4.46 -27.37
N ASN A 161 11.47 -4.88 -26.39
CA ASN A 161 12.39 -6.02 -26.52
C ASN A 161 11.71 -7.39 -26.27
N GLN A 162 10.42 -7.41 -25.94
CA GLN A 162 9.63 -8.63 -25.77
C GLN A 162 8.68 -8.82 -26.96
N LYS A 163 8.53 -10.07 -27.42
CA LYS A 163 7.53 -10.39 -28.45
C LYS A 163 6.13 -10.24 -27.86
N LYS A 164 5.19 -9.76 -28.67
CA LYS A 164 3.78 -9.62 -28.29
C LYS A 164 3.25 -10.94 -27.70
N GLY A 165 2.68 -10.86 -26.50
CA GLY A 165 2.14 -12.03 -25.78
C GLY A 165 3.17 -12.82 -24.97
N ILE A 166 4.44 -12.36 -24.91
CA ILE A 166 5.46 -12.97 -24.06
C ILE A 166 5.77 -12.04 -22.90
N GLY A 167 5.55 -12.53 -21.68
CA GLY A 167 5.86 -11.83 -20.44
C GLY A 167 4.65 -11.18 -19.78
N PHE A 168 4.86 -10.75 -18.53
CA PHE A 168 3.83 -10.07 -17.74
C PHE A 168 3.92 -8.55 -17.93
N PRO A 169 2.79 -7.82 -17.93
CA PRO A 169 2.81 -6.36 -17.87
C PRO A 169 3.62 -5.86 -16.68
N ILE A 170 4.33 -4.75 -16.85
CA ILE A 170 5.17 -4.15 -15.81
C ILE A 170 4.65 -2.77 -15.47
N ILE A 171 4.34 -2.57 -14.19
CA ILE A 171 4.02 -1.28 -13.60
C ILE A 171 5.29 -0.69 -12.99
N ARG A 172 5.54 0.59 -13.24
CA ARG A 172 6.51 1.40 -12.50
C ARG A 172 5.75 2.22 -11.48
N PHE A 173 6.29 2.34 -10.28
CA PHE A 173 5.75 3.22 -9.26
C PHE A 173 6.85 3.99 -8.55
N VAL A 174 6.52 5.19 -8.09
CA VAL A 174 7.38 6.03 -7.24
C VAL A 174 6.60 6.35 -5.97
N VAL A 175 7.27 6.25 -4.83
CA VAL A 175 6.69 6.48 -3.52
C VAL A 175 7.43 7.64 -2.86
N VAL A 176 6.70 8.55 -2.21
CA VAL A 176 7.26 9.48 -1.23
C VAL A 176 6.83 9.01 0.16
N MET A 177 7.79 8.77 1.03
CA MET A 177 7.60 8.23 2.37
C MET A 177 8.16 9.20 3.42
N SER A 178 7.49 9.34 4.56
CA SER A 178 8.09 9.95 5.75
C SER A 178 9.08 8.97 6.35
N LEU A 179 10.36 9.33 6.38
CA LEU A 179 11.39 8.54 7.05
C LEU A 179 11.29 8.67 8.57
N THR A 180 10.64 9.73 9.06
CA THR A 180 10.44 9.96 10.49
C THR A 180 9.49 8.94 11.12
N VAL A 181 8.38 8.61 10.44
CA VAL A 181 7.38 7.65 10.95
C VAL A 181 7.23 6.37 10.12
N GLY A 182 7.91 6.28 8.97
CA GLY A 182 7.87 5.10 8.12
C GLY A 182 6.55 4.91 7.35
N THR A 183 5.82 6.00 7.06
CA THR A 183 4.55 5.95 6.34
C THR A 183 4.65 6.51 4.93
N ILE A 184 3.87 5.95 4.00
CA ILE A 184 3.76 6.46 2.62
C ILE A 184 2.90 7.71 2.62
N LEU A 185 3.43 8.83 2.15
CA LEU A 185 2.72 10.11 2.05
C LEU A 185 1.97 10.25 0.73
N ASN A 186 2.57 9.77 -0.36
CA ASN A 186 1.93 9.71 -1.67
C ASN A 186 2.67 8.70 -2.57
N TYR A 187 2.02 8.23 -3.62
CA TYR A 187 2.64 7.40 -4.64
C TYR A 187 2.01 7.66 -6.00
N ALA A 188 2.78 7.41 -7.05
CA ALA A 188 2.34 7.50 -8.44
C ALA A 188 2.72 6.23 -9.18
N MET A 189 1.91 5.83 -10.15
CA MET A 189 2.15 4.64 -10.96
C MET A 189 2.00 4.96 -12.45
N SER A 190 2.75 4.25 -13.29
CA SER A 190 2.61 4.31 -14.74
C SER A 190 3.12 3.04 -15.42
N ALA A 191 2.87 2.93 -16.73
CA ALA A 191 3.55 1.98 -17.59
C ALA A 191 5.07 2.02 -17.44
N TYR A 192 5.73 0.87 -17.53
CA TYR A 192 7.19 0.80 -17.45
C TYR A 192 7.89 1.52 -18.62
N SER A 193 7.27 1.58 -19.79
CA SER A 193 7.82 2.22 -20.98
C SER A 193 6.83 3.22 -21.59
N GLY A 194 7.35 4.33 -22.12
CA GLY A 194 6.54 5.43 -22.64
C GLY A 194 7.15 6.80 -22.34
N LYS A 195 6.64 7.85 -22.98
CA LYS A 195 6.98 9.22 -22.62
C LYS A 195 6.23 9.61 -21.36
N GLY A 196 6.88 10.34 -20.45
CA GLY A 196 6.27 10.78 -19.19
C GLY A 196 6.07 9.67 -18.16
N THR A 197 6.59 8.46 -18.40
CA THR A 197 6.46 7.33 -17.48
C THR A 197 7.72 7.05 -16.66
N GLY A 198 8.75 7.89 -16.78
CA GLY A 198 9.98 7.78 -16.01
C GLY A 198 9.77 8.16 -14.53
N GLU A 199 10.66 7.71 -13.65
CA GLU A 199 10.54 7.95 -12.21
C GLU A 199 10.55 9.44 -11.86
N SER A 200 11.35 10.27 -12.55
CA SER A 200 11.32 11.73 -12.36
C SER A 200 9.98 12.36 -12.78
N SER A 201 9.33 11.82 -13.82
CA SER A 201 8.00 12.28 -14.25
C SER A 201 6.92 11.89 -13.25
N LEU A 202 7.01 10.68 -12.70
CA LEU A 202 6.13 10.22 -11.62
C LEU A 202 6.33 11.02 -10.34
N LEU A 203 7.57 11.25 -9.90
CA LEU A 203 7.84 12.08 -8.73
C LEU A 203 7.26 13.49 -8.88
N ARG A 204 7.34 14.05 -10.09
CA ARG A 204 6.76 15.36 -10.41
C ARG A 204 5.24 15.40 -10.21
N SER A 205 4.50 14.34 -10.56
CA SER A 205 3.04 14.34 -10.41
C SER A 205 2.58 14.33 -8.94
N ILE A 206 3.45 13.88 -8.03
CA ILE A 206 3.18 13.80 -6.58
C ILE A 206 4.05 14.76 -5.77
N PHE A 207 4.74 15.70 -6.41
CA PHE A 207 5.68 16.61 -5.75
C PHE A 207 5.01 17.50 -4.71
N ASN A 208 3.70 17.72 -4.82
CA ASN A 208 2.89 18.52 -3.88
C ASN A 208 2.89 17.97 -2.44
N CYS A 209 3.29 16.71 -2.22
CA CYS A 209 3.44 16.15 -0.88
C CYS A 209 4.74 16.58 -0.20
N ILE A 210 5.71 17.15 -0.94
CA ILE A 210 6.92 17.80 -0.41
C ILE A 210 6.59 19.27 -0.15
N LYS A 211 6.90 19.74 1.05
CA LYS A 211 6.61 21.09 1.54
C LYS A 211 7.91 21.87 1.69
N LYS A 212 7.75 23.20 1.77
CA LYS A 212 8.84 24.09 2.16
C LYS A 212 9.39 23.61 3.50
N ASP A 213 10.72 23.66 3.64
CA ASP A 213 11.45 23.24 4.83
C ASP A 213 11.42 21.73 5.12
N ASP A 214 10.97 20.88 4.20
CA ASP A 214 11.25 19.43 4.31
C ASP A 214 12.72 19.14 3.99
N ILE A 215 13.26 18.06 4.57
CA ILE A 215 14.51 17.46 4.12
C ILE A 215 14.14 16.27 3.24
N VAL A 216 14.62 16.26 2.00
CA VAL A 216 14.33 15.18 1.05
C VAL A 216 15.58 14.37 0.75
N LEU A 217 15.41 13.05 0.69
CA LEU A 217 16.44 12.08 0.33
C LEU A 217 15.99 11.28 -0.88
N GLY A 218 16.92 11.07 -1.81
CA GLY A 218 16.77 10.18 -2.95
C GLY A 218 18.14 9.66 -3.37
N ASP A 219 18.16 8.64 -4.21
CA ASP A 219 19.39 8.14 -4.78
C ASP A 219 19.99 9.13 -5.81
N ARG A 220 21.11 8.75 -6.44
CA ARG A 220 21.81 9.60 -7.43
C ARG A 220 21.00 9.88 -8.70
N TYR A 221 19.89 9.17 -8.95
CA TYR A 221 19.08 9.37 -10.14
C TYR A 221 18.23 10.62 -10.04
N PHE A 222 17.79 10.98 -8.84
CA PHE A 222 16.85 12.07 -8.64
C PHE A 222 17.44 13.48 -8.66
N PRO A 223 18.66 13.78 -8.17
CA PRO A 223 19.26 15.11 -8.24
C PRO A 223 19.50 15.57 -9.69
N ASN A 224 18.53 16.23 -10.28
CA ASN A 224 18.59 16.79 -11.63
C ASN A 224 18.01 18.22 -11.67
N PHE A 225 18.16 18.90 -12.81
CA PHE A 225 17.71 20.29 -12.99
C PHE A 225 16.22 20.53 -12.68
N PHE A 226 15.37 19.50 -12.77
CA PHE A 226 13.93 19.67 -12.47
C PHE A 226 13.59 19.52 -11.00
N THR A 227 14.42 18.83 -10.22
CA THR A 227 14.16 18.52 -8.80
C THR A 227 14.92 19.45 -7.83
N ILE A 228 15.86 20.24 -8.35
CA ILE A 228 16.73 21.17 -7.61
C ILE A 228 16.29 22.60 -7.89
#